data_AF-A0A138ZWB1-F1
#
_entry.id   AF-A0A138ZWB1-F1
#
_cell.length_a   1.000
_cell.length_b   1.000
_cell.length_c   1.000
_cell.angle_alpha   90.00
_cell.angle_beta   90.00
_cell.angle_gamma   90.00
#
_symmetry.space_group_name_H-M   'P 1'
#
loop_
_entity.id
_entity.type
_entity.pdbx_description
1 polymer ?
#
loop_
_entity_poly.entity_id
_entity_poly.type
_entity_poly.pdbx_seq_one_letter_code
_entity_poly.pdbx_strand_id
1 'polypeptide(L)'
;PAAIHACSGHEQGREKQRYALIILNQPLIGREWFENVWNSCDLRICADGGANRLFDGYIPHHIAGDLDSLRPPVRAFYESRGTHVHAFSDQDSTDLGKCVAVVRELPPHTLILLPALSGRFDHVMASIQTVYEIQ
;
A
#
# COMPACT_ATOMS: atom_id res chain seq x y z
N PRO A 1 32.21 48.46 -4.81
CA PRO A 1 30.92 47.78 -5.10
C PRO A 1 31.20 46.33 -5.48
N ALA A 2 30.76 45.42 -4.60
CA ALA A 2 31.07 44.00 -4.63
C ALA A 2 30.37 43.26 -5.78
N ALA A 3 31.00 42.15 -6.18
CA ALA A 3 30.66 41.25 -7.26
C ALA A 3 29.24 40.65 -7.16
N ILE A 4 28.65 40.34 -8.32
CA ILE A 4 27.57 39.35 -8.43
C ILE A 4 28.08 38.26 -9.36
N HIS A 5 28.74 37.27 -8.77
CA HIS A 5 29.06 36.00 -9.41
C HIS A 5 27.76 35.22 -9.51
N ALA A 6 27.26 35.01 -10.73
CA ALA A 6 26.10 34.16 -10.95
C ALA A 6 26.51 32.70 -10.67
N CYS A 7 26.13 32.17 -9.50
CA CYS A 7 26.08 30.74 -9.27
C CYS A 7 24.82 30.20 -9.96
N SER A 8 24.96 29.69 -11.18
CA SER A 8 23.94 28.80 -11.77
C SER A 8 23.98 27.49 -10.99
N GLY A 9 23.00 27.32 -10.09
CA GLY A 9 22.85 26.16 -9.25
C GLY A 9 22.75 24.88 -10.08
N HIS A 10 23.44 23.84 -9.62
CA HIS A 10 23.16 22.47 -10.01
C HIS A 10 21.70 22.15 -9.70
N GLU A 11 20.85 22.01 -10.71
CA GLU A 11 19.58 21.30 -10.58
C GLU A 11 19.91 19.82 -10.34
N GLN A 12 20.11 19.46 -9.07
CA GLN A 12 20.09 18.07 -8.65
C GLN A 12 18.65 17.58 -8.84
N GLY A 13 18.43 16.81 -9.90
CA GLY A 13 17.14 16.18 -10.18
C GLY A 13 16.71 15.35 -8.98
N ARG A 14 15.77 15.86 -8.19
CA ARG A 14 15.16 15.11 -7.10
C ARG A 14 14.44 13.92 -7.73
N GLU A 15 14.92 12.71 -7.46
CA GLU A 15 14.21 11.49 -7.89
C GLU A 15 12.74 11.62 -7.47
N LYS A 16 11.85 11.41 -8.45
CA LYS A 16 10.41 11.47 -8.21
C LYS A 16 10.07 10.44 -7.14
N GLN A 17 9.59 10.91 -5.99
CA GLN A 17 9.15 10.03 -4.91
C GLN A 17 8.07 9.09 -5.42
N ARG A 18 8.28 7.78 -5.22
CA ARG A 18 7.32 6.74 -5.60
C ARG A 18 6.56 6.30 -4.37
N TYR A 19 5.25 6.16 -4.50
CA TYR A 19 4.39 5.79 -3.38
C TYR A 19 3.74 4.42 -3.58
N ALA A 20 3.68 3.63 -2.51
CA ALA A 20 2.98 2.37 -2.47
C ALA A 20 1.82 2.47 -1.46
N LEU A 21 0.61 2.19 -1.93
CA LEU A 21 -0.60 2.14 -1.12
C LEU A 21 -0.90 0.71 -0.68
N ILE A 22 -0.92 0.47 0.63
CA ILE A 22 -1.41 -0.78 1.22
C ILE A 22 -2.83 -0.56 1.75
N ILE A 23 -3.79 -1.35 1.24
CA ILE A 23 -5.19 -1.32 1.65
C ILE A 23 -5.46 -2.47 2.61
N LEU A 24 -5.74 -2.15 3.87
CA LEU A 24 -6.05 -3.10 4.93
C LEU A 24 -7.53 -3.52 4.91
N ASN A 25 -7.83 -4.62 5.60
CA ASN A 25 -9.20 -5.12 5.76
C ASN A 25 -10.02 -4.28 6.77
N GLN A 26 -10.14 -2.98 6.50
CA GLN A 26 -10.98 -2.04 7.25
C GLN A 26 -11.88 -1.25 6.28
N PRO A 27 -13.03 -0.71 6.72
CA PRO A 27 -13.92 0.05 5.86
C PRO A 27 -13.24 1.29 5.25
N LEU A 28 -13.34 1.46 3.94
CA LEU A 28 -12.89 2.67 3.26
C LEU A 28 -13.96 3.76 3.38
N ILE A 29 -13.56 4.98 3.78
CA ILE A 29 -14.44 6.14 3.97
C ILE A 29 -13.92 7.29 3.10
N GLY A 30 -14.85 8.04 2.49
CA GLY A 30 -14.51 9.23 1.70
C GLY A 30 -13.90 8.90 0.33
N ARG A 31 -14.77 8.58 -0.64
CA ARG A 31 -14.37 8.18 -2.00
C ARG A 31 -13.45 9.20 -2.68
N GLU A 32 -13.78 10.50 -2.62
CA GLU A 32 -12.97 11.55 -3.26
C GLU A 32 -11.54 11.62 -2.71
N TRP A 33 -11.39 11.48 -1.39
CA TRP A 33 -10.07 11.46 -0.78
C TRP A 33 -9.30 10.18 -1.13
N PHE A 34 -9.96 9.03 -1.09
CA PHE A 34 -9.38 7.76 -1.51
C PHE A 34 -8.89 7.82 -2.97
N GLU A 35 -9.67 8.41 -3.87
CA GLU A 35 -9.33 8.61 -5.28
C GLU A 35 -8.04 9.40 -5.46
N ASN A 36 -7.89 10.50 -4.73
CA ASN A 36 -6.68 11.30 -4.76
C ASN A 36 -5.44 10.52 -4.28
N VAL A 37 -5.57 9.74 -3.21
CA VAL A 37 -4.48 8.89 -2.71
C VAL A 37 -4.14 7.78 -3.72
N TRP A 38 -5.16 7.09 -4.24
CA TRP A 38 -5.00 6.03 -5.22
C TRP A 38 -4.22 6.50 -6.45
N ASN A 39 -4.61 7.66 -7.00
CA ASN A 39 -3.98 8.26 -8.18
C ASN A 39 -2.57 8.78 -7.92
N SER A 40 -2.22 9.05 -6.67
CA SER A 40 -0.88 9.52 -6.27
C SER A 40 0.12 8.37 -6.06
N CYS A 41 -0.35 7.13 -5.98
CA CYS A 41 0.50 5.96 -5.74
C CYS A 41 0.84 5.22 -7.04
N ASP A 42 2.09 4.81 -7.19
CA ASP A 42 2.54 4.01 -8.33
C ASP A 42 2.28 2.51 -8.10
N LEU A 43 2.23 2.09 -6.84
CA LEU A 43 1.98 0.72 -6.42
C LEU A 43 0.75 0.67 -5.51
N ARG A 44 -0.07 -0.37 -5.65
CA ARG A 44 -1.31 -0.57 -4.88
C ARG A 44 -1.41 -2.04 -4.55
N ILE A 45 -1.52 -2.35 -3.27
CA ILE A 45 -1.60 -3.70 -2.75
C ILE A 45 -2.73 -3.78 -1.72
N CYS A 46 -3.52 -4.84 -1.77
CA CYS A 46 -4.51 -5.13 -0.75
C CYS A 46 -3.99 -6.23 0.18
N ALA A 47 -4.12 -6.01 1.48
CA ALA A 47 -3.84 -6.99 2.52
C ALA A 47 -5.06 -7.90 2.67
N ASP A 48 -4.96 -9.10 2.13
CA ASP A 48 -5.99 -10.15 2.15
C ASP A 48 -7.42 -9.61 1.95
N GLY A 49 -8.22 -9.60 3.03
CA GLY A 49 -9.60 -9.13 3.02
C GLY A 49 -9.77 -7.65 2.68
N GLY A 50 -8.71 -6.85 2.64
CA GLY A 50 -8.71 -5.47 2.13
C GLY A 50 -9.23 -5.40 0.70
N ALA A 51 -8.99 -6.41 -0.12
CA ALA A 51 -9.51 -6.46 -1.49
C ALA A 51 -11.05 -6.56 -1.54
N ASN A 52 -11.67 -7.12 -0.49
CA ASN A 52 -13.12 -7.17 -0.35
C ASN A 52 -13.75 -5.81 -0.04
N ARG A 53 -12.94 -4.86 0.46
CA ARG A 53 -13.36 -3.53 0.91
C ARG A 53 -13.13 -2.44 -0.13
N LEU A 54 -12.31 -2.74 -1.13
CA LEU A 54 -11.97 -1.83 -2.21
C LEU A 54 -13.25 -1.40 -2.96
N PHE A 55 -13.33 -0.12 -3.33
CA PHE A 55 -14.45 0.37 -4.13
C PHE A 55 -14.46 -0.31 -5.51
N ASP A 56 -15.66 -0.49 -6.08
CA ASP A 56 -15.81 -1.03 -7.42
C ASP A 56 -15.07 -0.17 -8.46
N GLY A 57 -14.43 -0.84 -9.42
CA GLY A 57 -13.69 -0.20 -10.52
C GLY A 57 -12.20 0.05 -10.24
N TYR A 58 -11.73 -0.16 -9.00
CA TYR A 58 -10.32 -0.05 -8.64
C TYR A 58 -9.64 -1.42 -8.69
N ILE A 59 -8.53 -1.53 -9.42
CA ILE A 59 -7.79 -2.78 -9.59
C ILE A 59 -6.40 -2.65 -8.92
N PRO A 60 -6.13 -3.36 -7.83
CA PRO A 60 -4.82 -3.34 -7.20
C PRO A 60 -3.82 -4.13 -8.05
N HIS A 61 -2.54 -3.80 -7.94
CA HIS A 61 -1.48 -4.56 -8.61
C HIS A 61 -1.25 -5.91 -7.92
N HIS A 62 -1.36 -5.92 -6.59
CA HIS A 62 -1.13 -7.10 -5.78
C HIS A 62 -2.23 -7.30 -4.72
N ILE A 63 -2.44 -8.55 -4.35
CA ILE A 63 -3.13 -8.94 -3.11
C ILE A 63 -2.18 -9.86 -2.37
N ALA A 64 -1.97 -9.66 -1.07
CA ALA A 64 -1.07 -10.48 -0.27
C ALA A 64 -1.67 -10.79 1.10
N GLY A 65 -1.47 -12.02 1.56
CA GLY A 65 -1.95 -12.51 2.85
C GLY A 65 -1.94 -14.02 2.89
N ASP A 66 -2.50 -14.61 3.95
CA ASP A 66 -2.81 -16.06 3.95
C ASP A 66 -4.10 -16.41 3.18
N LEU A 67 -4.86 -15.38 2.78
CA LEU A 67 -6.04 -15.48 1.92
C LEU A 67 -7.25 -16.11 2.62
N ASP A 68 -7.30 -16.06 3.96
CA ASP A 68 -8.41 -16.60 4.74
C ASP A 68 -9.65 -15.70 4.73
N SER A 69 -9.45 -14.39 4.52
CA SER A 69 -10.51 -13.39 4.52
C SER A 69 -10.93 -12.98 3.11
N LEU A 70 -10.07 -13.15 2.10
CA LEU A 70 -10.39 -12.88 0.70
C LEU A 70 -11.48 -13.82 0.18
N ARG A 71 -12.61 -13.26 -0.26
CA ARG A 71 -13.71 -14.07 -0.79
C ARG A 71 -13.34 -14.69 -2.15
N PRO A 72 -13.64 -15.99 -2.40
CA PRO A 72 -13.27 -16.65 -3.66
C PRO A 72 -13.75 -15.93 -4.94
N PRO A 73 -14.98 -15.39 -5.03
CA PRO A 73 -15.40 -14.64 -6.22
C PRO A 73 -14.62 -13.34 -6.43
N VAL A 74 -14.22 -12.68 -5.34
CA VAL A 74 -13.44 -11.43 -5.36
C VAL A 74 -12.01 -11.73 -5.82
N ARG A 75 -11.42 -12.82 -5.33
CA ARG A 75 -10.12 -13.31 -5.81
C ARG A 75 -10.13 -13.55 -7.31
N ALA A 76 -11.08 -14.36 -7.80
CA ALA A 76 -11.19 -14.69 -9.22
C ALA A 76 -11.39 -13.45 -10.08
N PHE A 77 -12.19 -12.48 -9.62
CA PHE A 77 -12.37 -11.20 -10.30
C PHE A 77 -11.03 -10.46 -10.48
N TYR A 78 -10.26 -10.28 -9.40
CA TYR A 78 -8.99 -9.54 -9.48
C TYR A 78 -7.91 -10.28 -10.26
N GLU A 79 -7.79 -11.61 -10.09
CA GLU A 79 -6.87 -12.43 -10.90
C GLU A 79 -7.20 -12.30 -12.40
N SER A 80 -8.48 -12.31 -12.78
CA SER A 80 -8.91 -12.12 -14.18
C SER A 80 -8.58 -10.73 -14.75
N ARG A 81 -8.34 -9.74 -13.88
CA ARG A 81 -7.98 -8.36 -14.24
C ARG A 81 -6.47 -8.10 -14.20
N GLY A 82 -5.67 -9.14 -13.93
CA GLY A 82 -4.21 -9.04 -13.91
C GLY A 82 -3.61 -8.69 -12.55
N THR A 83 -4.40 -8.71 -11.47
CA THR A 83 -3.85 -8.58 -10.11
C THR A 83 -3.06 -9.84 -9.73
N HIS A 84 -1.85 -9.67 -9.22
CA HIS A 84 -1.03 -10.78 -8.72
C HIS A 84 -1.40 -11.12 -7.28
N VAL A 85 -1.82 -12.36 -7.02
CA VAL A 85 -2.19 -12.83 -5.68
C VAL A 85 -1.02 -13.62 -5.08
N HIS A 86 -0.53 -13.14 -3.93
CA HIS A 86 0.56 -13.74 -3.16
C HIS A 86 -0.01 -14.44 -1.93
N ALA A 87 0.05 -15.77 -1.92
CA ALA A 87 -0.40 -16.59 -0.80
C ALA A 87 0.78 -16.90 0.12
N PHE A 88 0.65 -16.60 1.42
CA PHE A 88 1.64 -16.91 2.44
C PHE A 88 1.08 -17.98 3.38
N SER A 89 1.83 -19.07 3.57
CA SER A 89 1.45 -20.12 4.53
C SER A 89 1.78 -19.78 5.97
N ASP A 90 2.57 -18.73 6.19
CA ASP A 90 2.93 -18.25 7.53
C ASP A 90 1.74 -17.58 8.22
N GLN A 91 1.47 -18.02 9.44
CA GLN A 91 0.39 -17.53 10.29
C GLN A 91 0.90 -16.62 11.42
N ASP A 92 2.22 -16.55 11.62
CA ASP A 92 2.82 -15.75 12.69
C ASP A 92 3.00 -14.27 12.27
N SER A 93 3.04 -14.00 10.96
CA SER A 93 3.10 -12.64 10.40
C SER A 93 1.73 -12.07 10.05
N THR A 94 1.58 -10.76 10.23
CA THR A 94 0.37 -10.02 9.86
C THR A 94 0.26 -9.84 8.34
N ASP A 95 -0.95 -9.69 7.81
CA ASP A 95 -1.15 -9.40 6.38
C ASP A 95 -0.48 -8.09 5.93
N LEU A 96 -0.39 -7.11 6.83
CA LEU A 96 0.41 -5.91 6.59
C LEU A 96 1.89 -6.25 6.40
N GLY A 97 2.46 -7.07 7.29
CA GLY A 97 3.85 -7.53 7.18
C GLY A 97 4.11 -8.28 5.87
N LYS A 98 3.18 -9.17 5.47
CA LYS A 98 3.22 -9.89 4.18
C LYS A 98 3.17 -8.92 2.99
N CYS A 99 2.33 -7.89 3.04
CA CYS A 99 2.31 -6.85 2.01
C CYS A 99 3.62 -6.06 1.93
N VAL A 100 4.20 -5.71 3.07
CA VAL A 100 5.49 -5.01 3.15
C VAL A 100 6.61 -5.88 2.56
N ALA A 101 6.59 -7.19 2.81
CA ALA A 101 7.53 -8.12 2.18
C ALA A 101 7.42 -8.08 0.64
N VAL A 102 6.19 -8.08 0.10
CA VAL A 102 5.98 -7.90 -1.36
C VAL A 102 6.51 -6.56 -1.87
N VAL A 103 6.29 -5.47 -1.13
CA VAL A 103 6.78 -4.13 -1.54
C VAL A 103 8.31 -4.06 -1.49
N ARG A 104 8.97 -4.75 -0.57
CA ARG A 104 10.44 -4.76 -0.42
C ARG A 104 11.17 -5.42 -1.59
N GLU A 105 10.52 -6.34 -2.30
CA GLU A 105 11.07 -6.97 -3.51
C GLU A 105 10.94 -6.09 -4.77
N LEU A 106 10.28 -4.95 -4.66
CA LEU A 106 10.06 -3.98 -5.74
C LEU A 106 10.98 -2.75 -5.56
N PRO A 107 11.08 -1.86 -6.57
CA PRO A 107 11.84 -0.62 -6.41
C PRO A 107 11.42 0.15 -5.15
N PRO A 108 12.27 1.04 -4.59
CA PRO A 108 11.95 1.76 -3.37
C PRO A 108 10.65 2.58 -3.49
N HIS A 109 9.75 2.46 -2.51
CA HIS A 109 8.53 3.25 -2.40
C HIS A 109 8.35 3.75 -0.96
N THR A 110 7.79 4.94 -0.81
CA THR A 110 7.23 5.42 0.46
C THR A 110 5.87 4.75 0.70
N LEU A 111 5.67 4.16 1.87
CA LEU A 111 4.44 3.43 2.21
C LEU A 111 3.33 4.37 2.68
N ILE A 112 2.12 4.14 2.17
CA ILE A 112 0.86 4.74 2.63
C ILE A 112 -0.07 3.60 3.04
N LEU A 113 -0.61 3.64 4.26
CA LEU A 113 -1.47 2.59 4.82
C LEU A 113 -2.92 3.08 4.98
N LEU A 114 -3.90 2.42 4.37
CA LEU A 114 -5.32 2.79 4.47
C LEU A 114 -6.24 1.60 4.74
N PRO A 115 -7.26 1.72 5.61
CA PRO A 115 -7.29 2.51 6.84
C PRO A 115 -6.43 1.81 7.91
N ALA A 116 -5.52 2.53 8.56
CA ALA A 116 -4.64 1.95 9.59
C ALA A 116 -5.11 2.17 11.04
N LEU A 117 -5.98 3.15 11.30
CA LEU A 117 -6.27 3.66 12.65
C LEU A 117 -7.75 3.53 13.06
N SER A 118 -8.45 2.49 12.61
CA SER A 118 -9.85 2.28 12.97
C SER A 118 -10.17 0.79 13.17
N GLY A 119 -11.25 0.51 13.90
CA GLY A 119 -11.72 -0.85 14.14
C GLY A 119 -11.10 -1.47 15.40
N ARG A 120 -10.72 -2.75 15.31
CA ARG A 120 -10.13 -3.51 16.41
C ARG A 120 -8.81 -2.87 16.88
N PHE A 121 -8.71 -2.59 18.19
CA PHE A 121 -7.56 -1.91 18.78
C PHE A 121 -6.23 -2.66 18.58
N ASP A 122 -6.28 -4.00 18.63
CA ASP A 122 -5.12 -4.85 18.39
C ASP A 122 -4.61 -4.76 16.94
N HIS A 123 -5.48 -4.56 15.95
CA HIS A 123 -5.07 -4.35 14.55
C HIS A 123 -4.40 -2.97 14.35
N VAL A 124 -4.87 -1.96 15.09
CA VAL A 124 -4.24 -0.63 15.11
C VAL A 124 -2.85 -0.72 15.71
N MET A 125 -2.69 -1.42 16.85
CA MET A 125 -1.39 -1.63 17.48
C MET A 125 -0.44 -2.46 16.61
N ALA A 126 -0.93 -3.51 15.94
CA ALA A 126 -0.14 -4.26 14.97
C ALA A 126 0.33 -3.38 13.80
N SER A 127 -0.53 -2.47 13.30
CA SER A 127 -0.16 -1.52 12.25
C SER A 127 0.93 -0.55 12.70
N ILE A 128 0.84 -0.04 13.95
CA ILE A 128 1.87 0.84 14.54
C ILE A 128 3.19 0.09 14.74
N GLN A 129 3.13 -1.15 15.26
CA GLN A 129 4.30 -2.00 15.46
C GLN A 129 5.03 -2.27 14.15
N THR A 130 4.30 -2.64 13.09
CA THR A 130 4.91 -2.87 11.78
C THR A 130 5.55 -1.60 11.21
N VAL A 131 4.95 -0.41 11.41
CA VAL A 131 5.59 0.86 11.03
C VAL A 131 6.90 1.07 11.78
N TYR A 132 6.96 0.77 13.08
CA TYR A 132 8.17 0.89 13.89
C TYR A 132 9.29 -0.06 13.42
N GLU A 133 8.95 -1.27 13.01
CA GLU A 133 9.91 -2.27 12.50
C GLU A 133 10.45 -1.97 11.09
N ILE A 134 9.77 -1.10 10.34
CA ILE A 134 10.17 -0.71 8.98
C ILE A 134 11.07 0.54 8.98
N GLN A 135 11.08 1.32 10.07
CA GLN A 135 12.00 2.46 10.25
C GLN A 135 13.44 2.01 10.46
#